data_AF-A0ABD2MRV2-F1
#
_entry.id   AF-A0ABD2MRV2-F1
#
_cell.length_a   1.000
_cell.length_b   1.000
_cell.length_c   1.000
_cell.angle_alpha   90.00
_cell.angle_beta   90.00
_cell.angle_gamma   90.00
#
_symmetry.space_group_name_H-M   'P 1'
#
loop_
_entity.id
_entity.type
_entity.pdbx_description
1 polymer ?
#
loop_
_entity_poly.entity_id
_entity_poly.type
_entity_poly.pdbx_seq_one_letter_code
_entity_poly.pdbx_strand_id
1 'polypeptide(L)'
;MDQSTLKTLIKDTITEVLSTFKQQMKDVMKSMKESVQFMSDSYEEYREQLKTTIKENKLLQNRITISETKIDNLEQRERSNNLVNTGIPNQKDKDVGKEVQKVLTPLKVTHSKEDIYEAYQIGKNENAPIILKLETMI
;
A
#
# COMPACT_ATOMS: atom_id res chain seq x y z
N MET A 1 14.05 80.55 -26.82
CA MET A 1 14.53 79.50 -25.90
C MET A 1 16.00 79.30 -26.17
N ASP A 2 16.87 79.51 -25.18
CA ASP A 2 18.32 79.42 -25.39
C ASP A 2 18.80 77.96 -25.44
N GLN A 3 19.97 77.74 -26.04
CA GLN A 3 20.54 76.40 -26.24
C GLN A 3 20.96 75.73 -24.92
N SER A 4 21.27 76.51 -23.88
CA SER A 4 21.59 76.02 -22.54
C SER A 4 20.38 75.44 -21.83
N THR A 5 19.22 76.09 -21.94
CA THR A 5 17.95 75.68 -21.34
C THR A 5 17.48 74.36 -21.95
N LEU A 6 17.63 74.21 -23.28
CA LEU A 6 17.32 72.95 -23.97
C LEU A 6 18.24 71.81 -23.52
N LYS A 7 19.54 72.06 -23.36
CA LYS A 7 20.50 71.05 -22.85
C LYS A 7 20.19 70.63 -21.42
N THR A 8 19.81 71.57 -20.55
CA THR A 8 19.43 71.28 -19.17
C THR A 8 18.14 70.45 -19.12
N LEU A 9 17.11 70.84 -19.87
CA LEU A 9 15.86 70.07 -19.98
C LEU A 9 16.11 68.62 -20.44
N ILE A 10 16.90 68.42 -21.49
CA ILE A 10 17.23 67.07 -21.98
C ILE A 10 17.99 66.27 -20.92
N LYS A 11 18.96 66.90 -20.24
CA LYS A 11 19.73 66.25 -19.18
C LYS A 11 18.84 65.85 -18.00
N ASP A 12 17.92 66.71 -17.60
CA ASP A 12 17.01 66.46 -16.49
C ASP A 12 16.03 65.34 -16.83
N THR A 13 15.44 65.35 -18.04
CA THR A 13 14.58 64.25 -18.53
C THR A 13 15.32 62.92 -18.58
N ILE A 14 16.56 62.89 -19.09
CA ILE A 14 17.37 61.66 -19.11
C ILE A 14 17.69 61.18 -17.70
N THR A 15 18.01 62.10 -16.79
CA THR A 15 18.35 61.77 -15.39
C THR A 15 17.14 61.19 -14.66
N GLU A 16 15.96 61.78 -14.86
CA GLU A 16 14.71 61.30 -14.30
C GLU A 16 14.38 59.89 -14.82
N VAL A 17 14.40 59.68 -16.14
CA VAL A 17 14.14 58.37 -16.75
C VAL A 17 15.11 57.30 -16.24
N LEU A 18 16.40 57.60 -16.16
CA LEU A 18 17.40 56.68 -15.63
C LEU A 18 17.19 56.37 -14.15
N SER A 19 16.76 57.36 -13.36
CA SER A 19 16.46 57.16 -11.93
C SER A 19 15.25 56.24 -11.73
N THR A 20 14.18 56.44 -12.49
CA THR A 20 12.98 55.58 -12.46
C THR A 20 13.31 54.16 -12.87
N PHE A 21 14.08 54.00 -13.96
CA PHE A 21 14.50 52.68 -14.43
C PHE A 21 15.37 51.96 -13.38
N LYS A 22 16.32 52.66 -12.76
CA LYS A 22 17.16 52.09 -11.70
C LYS A 22 16.33 51.63 -10.50
N GLN A 23 15.30 52.38 -10.14
CA GLN A 23 14.40 52.02 -9.04
C GLN A 23 13.56 50.79 -9.39
N GLN A 24 12.95 50.75 -10.58
CA GLN A 24 12.21 49.57 -11.06
C GLN A 24 13.07 48.31 -11.10
N MET A 25 14.31 48.42 -11.61
CA MET A 25 15.26 47.31 -11.62
C MET A 25 15.60 46.83 -10.21
N LYS A 26 15.75 47.74 -9.24
CA LYS A 26 16.01 47.38 -7.85
C LYS A 26 14.83 46.62 -7.24
N ASP A 27 13.61 47.04 -7.54
CA ASP A 27 12.40 46.39 -7.03
C ASP A 27 12.20 45.00 -7.64
N VAL A 28 12.47 44.84 -8.95
CA VAL A 28 12.45 43.53 -9.63
C VAL A 28 13.54 42.61 -9.10
N MET A 29 14.77 43.10 -8.90
CA MET A 29 15.84 42.28 -8.32
C MET A 29 15.51 41.85 -6.89
N LYS A 30 14.86 42.72 -6.11
CA LYS A 30 14.43 42.39 -4.75
C LYS A 30 13.36 41.30 -4.77
N SER A 31 12.32 41.44 -5.58
CA SER A 31 11.25 40.43 -5.67
C SER A 31 11.78 39.10 -6.21
N MET A 32 12.70 39.14 -7.18
CA MET A 32 13.36 37.93 -7.69
C MET A 32 14.17 37.24 -6.59
N LYS A 33 14.93 37.99 -5.80
CA LYS A 33 15.69 37.42 -4.67
C LYS A 33 14.78 36.76 -3.65
N GLU A 34 13.68 37.41 -3.28
CA GLU A 34 12.67 36.87 -2.36
C GLU A 34 12.02 35.62 -2.92
N SER A 35 11.67 35.60 -4.20
CA SER A 35 11.09 34.44 -4.88
C SER A 35 12.06 33.25 -4.94
N VAL A 36 13.33 33.48 -5.29
CA VAL A 36 14.34 32.42 -5.32
C VAL A 36 14.59 31.86 -3.92
N GLN A 37 14.64 32.72 -2.89
CA GLN A 37 14.79 32.27 -1.51
C GLN A 37 13.61 31.40 -1.09
N PHE A 38 12.37 31.86 -1.35
CA PHE A 38 11.16 31.11 -1.04
C PHE A 38 11.14 29.73 -1.73
N MET A 39 11.54 29.68 -3.02
CA MET A 39 11.62 28.41 -3.76
C MET A 39 12.69 27.49 -3.18
N SER A 40 13.85 28.02 -2.79
CA SER A 40 14.92 27.25 -2.17
C SER A 40 14.48 26.64 -0.84
N ASP A 41 13.82 27.44 0.00
CA ASP A 41 13.35 26.99 1.32
C ASP A 41 12.25 25.93 1.16
N SER A 42 11.31 26.17 0.24
CA SER A 42 10.25 25.21 -0.07
C SER A 42 10.79 23.90 -0.64
N TYR A 43 11.82 23.96 -1.48
CA TYR A 43 12.44 22.76 -2.04
C TYR A 43 13.11 21.90 -0.96
N GLU A 44 13.81 22.51 0.01
CA GLU A 44 14.42 21.77 1.11
C GLU A 44 13.34 21.15 2.00
N GLU A 45 12.24 21.86 2.26
CA GLU A 45 11.10 21.31 3.00
C GLU A 45 10.50 20.09 2.29
N TYR A 46 10.20 20.20 1.00
CA TYR A 46 9.68 19.07 0.21
C TYR A 46 10.63 17.87 0.19
N ARG A 47 11.94 18.14 0.14
CA ARG A 47 12.96 17.09 0.18
C ARG A 47 12.95 16.32 1.50
N GLU A 48 12.80 17.02 2.63
CA GLU A 48 12.72 16.38 3.95
C GLU A 48 11.40 15.63 4.16
N GLN A 49 10.28 16.18 3.69
CA GLN A 49 9.00 15.48 3.67
C GLN A 49 9.09 14.18 2.85
N LEU A 50 9.67 14.25 1.64
CA LEU A 50 9.85 13.09 0.77
C LEU A 50 10.72 12.01 1.42
N LYS A 51 11.84 12.38 2.06
CA LYS A 51 12.67 11.43 2.81
C LYS A 51 11.90 10.73 3.92
N THR A 52 11.06 11.47 4.64
CA THR A 52 10.24 10.94 5.73
C THR A 52 9.20 9.96 5.18
N THR A 53 8.46 10.35 4.14
CA THR A 53 7.48 9.48 3.48
C THR A 53 8.10 8.19 2.94
N ILE A 54 9.29 8.26 2.32
CA ILE A 54 10.00 7.06 1.84
C ILE A 54 10.34 6.11 2.99
N LYS A 55 10.82 6.64 4.12
CA LYS A 55 11.14 5.84 5.32
C LYS A 55 9.89 5.17 5.90
N GLU A 56 8.80 5.92 6.03
CA GLU A 56 7.52 5.40 6.51
C GLU A 56 6.95 4.33 5.59
N ASN A 57 7.00 4.55 4.28
CA ASN A 57 6.53 3.58 3.29
C ASN A 57 7.30 2.26 3.41
N LYS A 58 8.63 2.32 3.52
CA LYS A 58 9.47 1.12 3.72
C LYS A 58 9.14 0.38 5.01
N LEU A 59 8.87 1.12 6.10
CA LEU A 59 8.45 0.52 7.37
C LEU A 59 7.10 -0.19 7.25
N LEU A 60 6.14 0.44 6.57
CA LEU A 60 4.81 -0.12 6.33
C LEU A 60 4.88 -1.37 5.45
N GLN A 61 5.66 -1.34 4.37
CA GLN A 61 5.90 -2.51 3.52
C GLN A 61 6.44 -3.70 4.33
N ASN A 62 7.45 -3.47 5.18
CA ASN A 62 7.97 -4.52 6.05
C ASN A 62 6.90 -5.07 7.02
N ARG A 63 6.04 -4.22 7.58
CA ARG A 63 4.96 -4.64 8.47
C ARG A 63 3.91 -5.48 7.75
N ILE A 64 3.59 -5.12 6.50
CA ILE A 64 2.69 -5.90 5.64
C ILE A 64 3.28 -7.28 5.42
N THR A 65 4.53 -7.38 4.97
CA THR A 65 5.19 -8.67 4.72
C THR A 65 5.25 -9.56 5.97
N ILE A 66 5.55 -8.98 7.14
CA ILE A 66 5.54 -9.73 8.40
C ILE A 66 4.13 -10.23 8.74
N SER A 67 3.10 -9.42 8.48
CA SER A 67 1.71 -9.77 8.76
C SER A 67 1.20 -10.85 7.82
N GLU A 68 1.50 -10.75 6.52
CA GLU A 68 1.21 -11.78 5.51
C GLU A 68 1.86 -13.11 5.90
N THR A 69 3.16 -13.10 6.24
CA THR A 69 3.88 -14.29 6.70
C THR A 69 3.24 -14.90 7.95
N LYS A 70 2.76 -14.08 8.89
CA LYS A 70 2.06 -14.57 10.09
C LYS A 70 0.72 -15.20 9.75
N ILE A 71 -0.04 -14.60 8.84
CA ILE A 71 -1.32 -15.15 8.36
C ILE A 71 -1.08 -16.49 7.69
N ASP A 72 -0.12 -16.58 6.76
CA ASP A 72 0.23 -17.82 6.07
C ASP A 72 0.61 -18.93 7.05
N ASN A 73 1.43 -18.60 8.06
CA ASN A 73 1.80 -19.57 9.10
C ASN A 73 0.60 -20.03 9.95
N LEU A 74 -0.32 -19.12 10.28
CA LEU A 74 -1.54 -19.46 11.01
C LEU A 74 -2.47 -20.34 10.16
N GLU A 75 -2.66 -20.01 8.88
CA GLU A 75 -3.45 -20.83 7.96
C GLU A 75 -2.82 -22.21 7.76
N GLN A 76 -1.50 -22.27 7.61
CA GLN A 76 -0.79 -23.54 7.47
C GLN A 76 -0.92 -24.39 8.73
N ARG A 77 -0.84 -23.77 9.92
CA ARG A 77 -1.06 -24.46 11.19
C ARG A 77 -2.50 -24.92 11.36
N GLU A 78 -3.49 -24.13 10.93
CA GLU A 78 -4.89 -24.56 10.95
C GLU A 78 -5.13 -25.73 9.99
N ARG A 79 -4.49 -25.71 8.82
CA ARG A 79 -4.62 -26.74 7.79
C ARG A 79 -3.76 -27.98 8.04
N SER A 80 -2.76 -27.93 8.92
CA SER A 80 -1.79 -29.03 9.09
C SER A 80 -2.45 -30.33 9.56
N ASN A 81 -3.59 -30.22 10.24
CA ASN A 81 -4.37 -31.35 10.76
C ASN A 81 -5.62 -31.63 9.92
N ASN A 82 -5.74 -31.01 8.75
CA ASN A 82 -6.87 -31.24 7.86
C ASN A 82 -6.54 -32.34 6.85
N LEU A 83 -7.46 -33.29 6.69
CA LEU A 83 -7.46 -34.24 5.60
C LEU A 83 -8.36 -33.72 4.47
N VAL A 84 -7.85 -33.76 3.24
CA VAL A 84 -8.59 -33.38 2.04
C VAL A 84 -8.98 -34.65 1.29
N ASN A 85 -10.27 -34.93 1.22
CA ASN A 85 -10.81 -36.05 0.46
C ASN A 85 -11.36 -35.55 -0.89
N THR A 86 -10.83 -36.08 -1.98
CA THR A 86 -11.20 -35.70 -3.34
C THR A 86 -11.82 -36.89 -4.07
N GLY A 87 -12.74 -36.62 -5.00
CA GLY A 87 -13.39 -37.68 -5.79
C GLY A 87 -14.64 -38.30 -5.15
N ILE A 88 -15.15 -37.73 -4.04
CA ILE A 88 -16.50 -38.04 -3.54
C ILE A 88 -17.50 -37.11 -4.24
N PRO A 89 -18.45 -37.63 -5.03
CA PRO A 89 -19.45 -36.81 -5.71
C PRO A 89 -20.33 -36.08 -4.70
N ASN A 90 -20.55 -34.79 -4.94
CA ASN A 90 -21.47 -33.94 -4.21
C ASN A 90 -22.90 -34.38 -4.53
N GLN A 91 -23.61 -34.84 -3.50
CA GLN A 91 -24.99 -35.29 -3.62
C GLN A 91 -25.84 -34.47 -2.64
N LYS A 92 -26.94 -33.92 -3.15
CA LYS A 92 -27.87 -33.13 -2.34
C LYS A 92 -28.40 -33.98 -1.18
N ASP A 93 -28.53 -33.34 -0.02
CA ASP A 93 -29.11 -33.89 1.22
C ASP A 93 -28.34 -35.09 1.83
N LYS A 94 -27.05 -35.22 1.53
CA LYS A 94 -26.18 -36.23 2.16
C LYS A 94 -25.42 -35.72 3.37
N ASP A 95 -25.28 -36.61 4.33
CA ASP A 95 -24.42 -36.45 5.51
C ASP A 95 -22.96 -36.74 5.10
N VAL A 96 -22.15 -35.67 5.09
CA VAL A 96 -20.72 -35.72 4.73
C VAL A 96 -19.95 -36.68 5.63
N GLY A 97 -20.27 -36.74 6.92
CA GLY A 97 -19.61 -37.63 7.88
C GLY A 97 -19.84 -39.10 7.55
N LYS A 98 -21.05 -39.48 7.12
CA LYS A 98 -21.35 -40.86 6.70
C LYS A 98 -20.59 -41.27 5.44
N GLU A 99 -20.46 -40.39 4.46
CA GLU A 99 -19.71 -40.70 3.23
C GLU A 99 -18.22 -40.87 3.51
N VAL A 100 -17.66 -40.05 4.38
CA VAL A 100 -16.27 -40.18 4.82
C VAL A 100 -16.03 -41.52 5.52
N GLN A 101 -16.95 -41.94 6.39
CA GLN A 101 -16.83 -43.21 7.09
C GLN A 101 -16.84 -44.43 6.14
N LYS A 102 -17.59 -44.35 5.02
CA LYS A 102 -17.56 -45.39 3.96
C LYS A 102 -16.22 -45.47 3.24
N VAL A 103 -15.48 -44.36 3.13
CA VAL A 103 -14.14 -44.35 2.54
C VAL A 103 -13.09 -44.84 3.53
N LEU A 104 -13.19 -44.44 4.80
CA LEU A 104 -12.22 -44.83 5.83
C LEU A 104 -12.32 -46.31 6.24
N THR A 105 -13.53 -46.91 6.20
CA THR A 105 -13.76 -48.30 6.64
C THR A 105 -12.96 -49.34 5.81
N PRO A 106 -12.97 -49.33 4.47
CA PRO A 106 -12.15 -50.24 3.66
C PRO A 106 -10.65 -50.03 3.83
N LEU A 107 -10.22 -48.79 4.11
CA LEU A 107 -8.82 -48.44 4.33
C LEU A 107 -8.28 -48.92 5.68
N LYS A 108 -9.13 -49.51 6.54
CA LYS A 108 -8.80 -49.95 7.91
C LYS A 108 -8.17 -48.85 8.75
N VAL A 109 -8.53 -47.60 8.49
CA VAL A 109 -8.10 -46.46 9.31
C VAL A 109 -8.91 -46.53 10.59
N THR A 110 -8.26 -46.95 11.68
CA THR A 110 -8.87 -46.95 13.01
C THR A 110 -9.01 -45.50 13.47
N HIS A 111 -10.24 -45.01 13.57
CA HIS A 111 -10.56 -43.69 14.10
C HIS A 111 -11.81 -43.80 14.98
N SER A 112 -11.81 -43.07 16.09
CA SER A 112 -13.02 -42.81 16.85
C SER A 112 -13.86 -41.77 16.10
N LYS A 113 -15.18 -41.71 16.36
CA LYS A 113 -16.01 -40.61 15.84
C LYS A 113 -15.61 -39.26 16.45
N GLU A 114 -14.93 -39.27 17.59
CA GLU A 114 -14.45 -38.07 18.29
C GLU A 114 -13.20 -37.49 17.59
N ASP A 115 -12.43 -38.30 16.85
CA ASP A 115 -11.20 -37.85 16.17
C ASP A 115 -11.46 -36.85 15.02
N ILE A 116 -12.69 -36.79 14.50
CA ILE A 116 -13.10 -35.87 13.43
C ILE A 116 -13.94 -34.75 14.06
N TYR A 117 -13.31 -33.59 14.25
CA TYR A 117 -13.93 -32.40 14.81
C TYR A 117 -14.97 -31.79 13.87
N GLU A 118 -14.67 -31.70 12.57
CA GLU A 118 -15.54 -31.09 11.58
C GLU A 118 -15.36 -31.75 10.20
N ALA A 119 -16.45 -31.89 9.45
CA ALA A 119 -16.42 -32.39 8.08
C ALA A 119 -17.36 -31.59 7.19
N TYR A 120 -16.84 -30.97 6.13
CA TYR A 120 -17.64 -30.16 5.20
C TYR A 120 -17.07 -30.16 3.78
N GLN A 121 -17.95 -29.95 2.80
CA GLN A 121 -17.56 -29.87 1.39
C GLN A 121 -17.31 -28.42 0.98
N ILE A 122 -16.17 -28.15 0.33
CA ILE A 122 -15.82 -26.80 -0.14
C ILE A 122 -16.24 -26.63 -1.59
N GLY A 123 -17.29 -25.84 -1.80
CA GLY A 123 -17.79 -25.46 -3.11
C GLY A 123 -19.04 -26.24 -3.53
N LYS A 124 -19.67 -25.77 -4.61
CA LYS A 124 -20.95 -26.30 -5.12
C LYS A 124 -20.79 -27.30 -6.28
N ASN A 125 -19.55 -27.55 -6.70
CA ASN A 125 -19.28 -28.42 -7.83
C ASN A 125 -19.51 -29.89 -7.47
N GLU A 126 -19.84 -30.71 -8.47
CA GLU A 126 -20.08 -32.15 -8.27
C GLU A 126 -18.85 -32.88 -7.71
N ASN A 127 -17.65 -32.42 -8.02
CA ASN A 127 -16.40 -33.02 -7.52
C ASN A 127 -15.70 -32.14 -6.47
N ALA A 128 -16.46 -31.32 -5.74
CA ALA A 128 -15.92 -30.46 -4.70
C ALA A 128 -15.21 -31.30 -3.61
N PRO A 129 -14.02 -30.89 -3.14
CA PRO A 129 -13.31 -31.61 -2.09
C PRO A 129 -14.06 -31.54 -0.76
N ILE A 130 -13.99 -32.61 0.02
CA ILE A 130 -14.41 -32.64 1.41
C ILE A 130 -13.20 -32.38 2.29
N ILE A 131 -13.32 -31.41 3.20
CA ILE A 131 -12.35 -31.13 4.24
C ILE A 131 -12.79 -31.83 5.51
N LEU A 132 -11.86 -32.55 6.11
CA LEU A 132 -11.98 -33.18 7.41
C LEU A 132 -11.01 -32.50 8.35
N LYS A 133 -11.52 -31.82 9.37
CA LYS A 133 -10.70 -31.28 10.46
C LYS A 133 -10.57 -32.34 11.52
N LEU A 134 -9.33 -32.76 11.80
CA LEU A 134 -9.04 -33.72 12.84
C LEU A 134 -8.82 -33.01 14.17
N GLU A 135 -9.27 -33.63 15.25
CA GLU A 135 -8.96 -33.14 16.58
C GLU A 135 -7.44 -33.25 16.80
N THR A 136 -6.83 -32.18 17.29
CA THR A 136 -5.39 -32.15 17.48
C THR A 136 -5.08 -32.92 18.76
N MET A 137 -4.42 -34.07 18.66
CA MET A 137 -3.84 -34.71 19.84
C MET A 137 -2.77 -33.75 20.41
N ILE A 138 -3.06 -33.13 21.55
CA ILE A 138 -2.10 -32.38 22.37
C ILE A 138 -1.23 -33.38 23.13
#